data_AF-A0A6S4GUL9-F1
#
_entry.id   AF-A0A6S4GUL9-F1
#
_cell.length_a   1.000
_cell.length_b   1.000
_cell.length_c   1.000
_cell.angle_alpha   90.00
_cell.angle_beta   90.00
_cell.angle_gamma   90.00
#
_symmetry.space_group_name_H-M   'P 1'
#
loop_
_entity.id
_entity.type
_entity.pdbx_description
1 polymer ?
#
loop_
_entity_poly.entity_id
_entity_poly.type
_entity_poly.pdbx_seq_one_letter_code
_entity_poly.pdbx_strand_id
1 'polypeptide(L)'
;MARQMISTIIGKGVKKVARLRGGGSALPGLVIEKIDPKFIQRTLKDLPQGVVIISGTNGKTTTTKIVVELLESVGLRVFTNRTGSNFSRGVAAALLDEVNLRGKLEADIAVLELDEAWAVKFVQMVRPRFSLLLNVMRDQLDRFGEIDNTASLLQKIAEATTDTVVLNRDDPRIFKISKNIQAKKVFFGTTDELLKLMPTDDNLKYGAAIANQSVNVDVLLKKISGQEATLQIDNKETAVNLKLTGVYNLLNAAAATALARQITGPEVTDTILSALENIKPAFGRGETIFLNGTPIELILVKNPSGFRLALLSFAKNSSATMIAVNDNYADGRDVSWFWDVDFSALKKVAMISGVRAYDMALRLQYDEVAIEKIDTDITRALDDFINDRPEEPKQIFCSYTAMTAIRRLLSEKTDVEEIL
;
A
#
# COMPACT_ATOMS: atom_id res chain seq x y z
N MET A 1 -33.84 4.44 -13.02
CA MET A 1 -33.78 5.71 -12.26
C MET A 1 -34.47 5.63 -10.90
N ALA A 2 -35.77 5.32 -10.78
CA ALA A 2 -36.46 5.30 -9.48
C ALA A 2 -35.82 4.37 -8.43
N ARG A 3 -35.49 3.12 -8.80
CA ARG A 3 -34.83 2.16 -7.89
C ARG A 3 -33.47 2.64 -7.36
N GLN A 4 -32.69 3.35 -8.18
CA GLN A 4 -31.37 3.85 -7.84
C GLN A 4 -31.44 5.05 -6.90
N MET A 5 -32.39 5.95 -7.14
CA MET A 5 -32.67 7.07 -6.25
C MET A 5 -33.13 6.55 -4.87
N ILE A 6 -34.04 5.57 -4.85
CA ILE A 6 -34.54 4.94 -3.63
C ILE A 6 -33.40 4.22 -2.88
N SER A 7 -32.59 3.39 -3.55
CA SER A 7 -31.47 2.69 -2.90
C SER A 7 -30.43 3.67 -2.37
N THR A 8 -30.11 4.74 -3.11
CA THR A 8 -29.17 5.79 -2.68
C THR A 8 -29.68 6.54 -1.45
N ILE A 9 -30.96 6.93 -1.43
CA ILE A 9 -31.57 7.62 -0.29
C ILE A 9 -31.58 6.71 0.95
N ILE A 10 -31.97 5.44 0.80
CA ILE A 10 -31.94 4.46 1.89
C ILE A 10 -30.51 4.26 2.40
N GLY A 11 -29.54 4.09 1.51
CA GLY A 11 -28.13 3.91 1.86
C GLY A 11 -27.54 5.10 2.61
N LYS A 12 -27.74 6.32 2.09
CA LYS A 12 -27.31 7.56 2.77
C LYS A 12 -28.03 7.74 4.12
N GLY A 13 -29.31 7.37 4.21
CA GLY A 13 -30.08 7.39 5.46
C GLY A 13 -29.53 6.44 6.52
N VAL A 14 -29.33 5.17 6.16
CA VAL A 14 -28.72 4.15 7.05
C VAL A 14 -27.34 4.59 7.52
N LYS A 15 -26.55 5.19 6.63
CA LYS A 15 -25.22 5.71 6.99
C LYS A 15 -25.27 6.84 8.01
N LYS A 16 -26.19 7.80 7.83
CA LYS A 16 -26.38 8.90 8.79
C LYS A 16 -26.75 8.36 10.18
N VAL A 17 -27.64 7.37 10.24
CA VAL A 17 -28.04 6.71 11.50
C VAL A 17 -26.88 5.93 12.11
N ALA A 18 -26.10 5.20 11.31
CA ALA A 18 -24.94 4.45 11.78
C ALA A 18 -23.87 5.37 12.38
N ARG A 19 -23.55 6.49 11.73
CA ARG A 19 -22.60 7.50 12.25
C ARG A 19 -23.04 8.08 13.59
N LEU A 20 -24.34 8.41 13.73
CA LEU A 20 -24.90 8.95 14.98
C LEU A 20 -24.83 7.98 16.17
N ARG A 21 -24.72 6.67 15.91
CA ARG A 21 -24.61 5.64 16.95
C ARG A 21 -23.17 5.16 17.20
N GLY A 22 -22.17 5.84 16.62
CA GLY A 22 -20.77 5.37 16.66
C GLY A 22 -20.57 4.03 15.93
N GLY A 23 -21.50 3.65 15.05
CA GLY A 23 -21.52 2.36 14.36
C GLY A 23 -20.58 2.29 13.15
N GLY A 24 -20.15 1.07 12.81
CA GLY A 24 -19.12 0.81 11.80
C GLY A 24 -19.48 1.16 10.34
N SER A 25 -18.45 1.50 9.56
CA SER A 25 -18.51 1.93 8.15
C SER A 25 -19.05 0.91 7.16
N ALA A 26 -19.14 -0.37 7.53
CA ALA A 26 -19.54 -1.47 6.65
C ALA A 26 -21.06 -1.73 6.57
N LEU A 27 -21.84 -1.25 7.56
CA LEU A 27 -23.29 -1.50 7.63
C LEU A 27 -24.07 -0.89 6.43
N PRO A 28 -23.79 0.35 5.99
CA PRO A 28 -24.47 0.93 4.83
C PRO A 28 -24.22 0.14 3.54
N GLY A 29 -22.99 -0.35 3.36
CA GLY A 29 -22.62 -1.19 2.22
C GLY A 29 -23.40 -2.50 2.18
N LEU A 30 -23.59 -3.16 3.33
CA LEU A 30 -24.39 -4.39 3.43
C LEU A 30 -25.86 -4.16 3.04
N VAL A 31 -26.45 -3.02 3.46
CA VAL A 31 -27.83 -2.70 3.11
C VAL A 31 -27.96 -2.47 1.62
N ILE A 32 -27.06 -1.70 1.01
CA ILE A 32 -27.04 -1.48 -0.44
C ILE A 32 -26.90 -2.79 -1.22
N GLU A 33 -25.97 -3.65 -0.81
CA GLU A 33 -25.75 -4.95 -1.45
C GLU A 33 -27.01 -5.81 -1.47
N LYS A 34 -27.83 -5.76 -0.40
CA LYS A 34 -29.11 -6.49 -0.33
C LYS A 34 -30.22 -5.85 -1.18
N ILE A 35 -30.40 -4.53 -1.12
CA ILE A 35 -31.52 -3.85 -1.79
C ILE A 35 -31.26 -3.62 -3.29
N ASP A 36 -29.98 -3.47 -3.65
CA ASP A 36 -29.53 -3.12 -4.98
C ASP A 36 -28.18 -3.76 -5.33
N PRO A 37 -28.16 -5.08 -5.63
CA PRO A 37 -26.93 -5.83 -5.91
C PRO A 37 -26.13 -5.31 -7.11
N LYS A 38 -26.78 -4.54 -8.00
CA LYS A 38 -26.15 -3.96 -9.20
C LYS A 38 -25.72 -2.50 -9.00
N PHE A 39 -25.78 -1.97 -7.78
CA PHE A 39 -25.43 -0.58 -7.47
C PHE A 39 -24.01 -0.25 -7.93
N ILE A 40 -23.01 -0.99 -7.45
CA ILE A 40 -21.59 -0.78 -7.80
C ILE A 40 -21.39 -0.81 -9.31
N GLN A 41 -21.91 -1.86 -9.97
CA GLN A 41 -21.77 -2.03 -11.41
C GLN A 41 -22.35 -0.85 -12.18
N ARG A 42 -23.57 -0.40 -11.85
CA ARG A 42 -24.21 0.69 -12.57
C ARG A 42 -23.55 2.04 -12.30
N THR A 43 -23.06 2.28 -11.08
CA THR A 43 -22.40 3.54 -10.74
C THR A 43 -21.04 3.69 -11.42
N LEU A 44 -20.29 2.59 -11.58
CA LEU A 44 -18.94 2.64 -12.15
C LEU A 44 -18.90 2.48 -13.68
N LYS A 45 -19.92 1.85 -14.30
CA LYS A 45 -19.93 1.55 -15.73
C LYS A 45 -19.87 2.80 -16.63
N ASP A 46 -20.45 3.91 -16.17
CA ASP A 46 -20.65 5.12 -16.99
C ASP A 46 -19.51 6.15 -16.83
N LEU A 47 -18.40 5.77 -16.18
CA LEU A 47 -17.26 6.66 -16.00
C LEU A 47 -16.49 6.86 -17.33
N PRO A 48 -16.21 8.11 -17.74
CA PRO A 48 -15.53 8.42 -19.01
C PRO A 48 -14.24 7.64 -19.26
N GLN A 49 -13.38 7.54 -18.25
CA GLN A 49 -12.12 6.80 -18.32
C GLN A 49 -12.23 5.40 -17.72
N GLY A 50 -13.42 4.99 -17.27
CA GLY A 50 -13.69 3.67 -16.72
C GLY A 50 -13.09 3.46 -15.32
N VAL A 51 -12.71 2.20 -15.07
CA VAL A 51 -12.21 1.75 -13.76
C VAL A 51 -10.78 1.25 -13.88
N VAL A 52 -9.97 1.61 -12.90
CA VAL A 52 -8.60 1.17 -12.70
C VAL A 52 -8.55 0.26 -11.48
N ILE A 53 -7.89 -0.90 -11.61
CA ILE A 53 -7.61 -1.79 -10.49
C ILE A 53 -6.10 -1.81 -10.21
N ILE A 54 -5.72 -1.56 -8.97
CA ILE A 54 -4.34 -1.69 -8.49
C ILE A 54 -4.29 -2.89 -7.54
N SER A 55 -3.41 -3.85 -7.84
CA SER A 55 -3.31 -5.12 -7.11
C SER A 55 -1.87 -5.61 -7.02
N GLY A 56 -1.58 -6.51 -6.07
CA GLY A 56 -0.25 -7.04 -5.80
C GLY A 56 0.02 -7.08 -4.31
N THR A 57 0.89 -7.97 -3.85
CA THR A 57 1.00 -8.27 -2.42
C THR A 57 1.42 -7.06 -1.57
N ASN A 58 2.32 -6.22 -2.09
CA ASN A 58 2.82 -5.03 -1.42
C ASN A 58 2.71 -3.78 -2.31
N GLY A 59 2.58 -2.62 -1.67
CA GLY A 59 2.60 -1.31 -2.34
C GLY A 59 1.25 -0.77 -2.80
N LYS A 60 0.16 -1.57 -2.74
CA LYS A 60 -1.17 -1.20 -3.26
C LYS A 60 -1.66 0.18 -2.80
N THR A 61 -1.72 0.42 -1.49
CA THR A 61 -2.20 1.70 -0.92
C THR A 61 -1.33 2.88 -1.32
N THR A 62 0.00 2.72 -1.27
CA THR A 62 0.94 3.77 -1.67
C THR A 62 0.78 4.10 -3.14
N THR A 63 0.78 3.09 -4.01
CA THR A 63 0.62 3.29 -5.46
C THR A 63 -0.75 3.87 -5.79
N THR A 64 -1.82 3.44 -5.11
CA THR A 64 -3.17 3.97 -5.32
C THR A 64 -3.23 5.45 -4.98
N LYS A 65 -2.64 5.86 -3.85
CA LYS A 65 -2.51 7.27 -3.49
C LYS A 65 -1.74 8.06 -4.55
N ILE A 66 -0.59 7.54 -5.00
CA ILE A 66 0.22 8.20 -6.03
C ILE A 66 -0.60 8.36 -7.32
N VAL A 67 -1.23 7.30 -7.82
CA VAL A 67 -2.05 7.36 -9.05
C VAL A 67 -3.19 8.37 -8.92
N VAL A 68 -3.88 8.41 -7.79
CA VAL A 68 -4.96 9.39 -7.55
C VAL A 68 -4.42 10.82 -7.66
N GLU A 69 -3.37 11.15 -6.92
CA GLU A 69 -2.79 12.51 -6.93
C GLU A 69 -2.22 12.89 -8.31
N LEU A 70 -1.61 11.95 -9.03
CA LEU A 70 -1.12 12.17 -10.39
C LEU A 70 -2.26 12.47 -11.38
N LEU A 71 -3.35 11.72 -11.33
CA LEU A 71 -4.52 11.93 -12.21
C LEU A 71 -5.26 13.23 -11.86
N GLU A 72 -5.38 13.56 -10.57
CA GLU A 72 -5.96 14.83 -10.12
C GLU A 72 -5.11 16.03 -10.57
N SER A 73 -3.77 15.89 -10.60
CA SER A 73 -2.86 16.97 -11.04
C SER A 73 -3.04 17.37 -12.51
N VAL A 74 -3.57 16.47 -13.33
CA VAL A 74 -3.91 16.73 -14.75
C VAL A 74 -5.39 17.04 -14.96
N GLY A 75 -6.15 17.29 -13.88
CA GLY A 75 -7.52 17.78 -13.92
C GLY A 75 -8.61 16.70 -13.95
N LEU A 76 -8.28 15.42 -13.76
CA LEU A 76 -9.30 14.37 -13.67
C LEU A 76 -9.94 14.35 -12.26
N ARG A 77 -11.27 14.18 -12.21
CA ARG A 77 -11.95 13.87 -10.95
C ARG A 77 -11.87 12.38 -10.68
N VAL A 78 -11.20 12.01 -9.60
CA VAL A 78 -10.90 10.61 -9.28
C VAL A 78 -11.76 10.13 -8.12
N PHE A 79 -12.48 9.02 -8.32
CA PHE A 79 -13.08 8.27 -7.22
C PHE A 79 -12.11 7.20 -6.72
N THR A 80 -11.93 7.08 -5.40
CA THR A 80 -11.10 6.03 -4.80
C THR A 80 -11.66 5.51 -3.46
N ASN A 81 -11.35 4.26 -3.12
CA ASN A 81 -11.76 3.65 -1.85
C ASN A 81 -10.68 3.87 -0.76
N ARG A 82 -10.72 5.02 -0.07
CA ARG A 82 -9.73 5.38 0.96
C ARG A 82 -9.66 4.45 2.18
N THR A 83 -10.59 3.50 2.35
CA THR A 83 -10.62 2.60 3.51
C THR A 83 -10.30 1.15 3.13
N GLY A 84 -9.29 0.55 3.79
CA GLY A 84 -8.95 -0.88 3.69
C GLY A 84 -9.96 -1.83 4.35
N SER A 85 -11.25 -1.46 4.36
CA SER A 85 -12.33 -2.21 4.99
C SER A 85 -12.89 -3.29 4.06
N ASN A 86 -13.55 -4.32 4.63
CA ASN A 86 -14.11 -5.47 3.91
C ASN A 86 -14.87 -5.04 2.62
N PHE A 87 -14.32 -5.46 1.48
CA PHE A 87 -14.21 -4.65 0.26
C PHE A 87 -15.52 -4.32 -0.48
N SER A 88 -16.46 -5.26 -0.68
CA SER A 88 -17.72 -4.94 -1.39
C SER A 88 -18.54 -3.87 -0.64
N ARG A 89 -18.53 -3.96 0.69
CA ARG A 89 -19.21 -3.01 1.57
C ARG A 89 -18.44 -1.71 1.69
N GLY A 90 -17.11 -1.76 1.72
CA GLY A 90 -16.24 -0.59 1.71
C GLY A 90 -16.41 0.26 0.45
N VAL A 91 -16.34 -0.36 -0.74
CA VAL A 91 -16.58 0.33 -2.02
C VAL A 91 -18.00 0.85 -2.12
N ALA A 92 -19.02 0.05 -1.78
CA ALA A 92 -20.40 0.52 -1.78
C ALA A 92 -20.59 1.71 -0.81
N ALA A 93 -19.99 1.65 0.39
CA ALA A 93 -20.08 2.72 1.37
C ALA A 93 -19.33 3.99 0.93
N ALA A 94 -18.19 3.86 0.24
CA ALA A 94 -17.44 4.98 -0.33
C ALA A 94 -18.21 5.61 -1.50
N LEU A 95 -18.75 4.79 -2.41
CA LEU A 95 -19.62 5.26 -3.50
C LEU A 95 -20.83 6.02 -2.96
N LEU A 96 -21.43 5.57 -1.86
CA LEU A 96 -22.56 6.28 -1.24
C LEU A 96 -22.22 7.70 -0.74
N ASP A 97 -20.97 7.98 -0.36
CA ASP A 97 -20.57 9.34 -0.01
C ASP A 97 -20.57 10.25 -1.24
N GLU A 98 -20.02 9.74 -2.34
CA GLU A 98 -19.71 10.53 -3.54
C GLU A 98 -20.85 10.60 -4.57
N VAL A 99 -21.79 9.65 -4.57
CA VAL A 99 -22.91 9.72 -5.51
C VAL A 99 -23.91 10.81 -5.14
N ASN A 100 -24.43 11.52 -6.13
CA ASN A 100 -25.54 12.45 -5.94
C ASN A 100 -26.86 11.71 -5.62
N LEU A 101 -27.94 12.43 -5.32
CA LEU A 101 -29.24 11.82 -4.98
C LEU A 101 -29.82 10.95 -6.11
N ARG A 102 -29.41 11.17 -7.36
CA ARG A 102 -29.79 10.33 -8.51
C ARG A 102 -28.95 9.04 -8.61
N GLY A 103 -27.98 8.86 -7.71
CA GLY A 103 -27.05 7.74 -7.67
C GLY A 103 -25.96 7.78 -8.74
N LYS A 104 -25.72 8.96 -9.34
CA LYS A 104 -24.65 9.17 -10.31
C LYS A 104 -23.39 9.63 -9.57
N LEU A 105 -22.26 9.03 -9.92
CA LEU A 105 -20.94 9.45 -9.47
C LEU A 105 -20.42 10.54 -10.40
N GLU A 106 -20.02 11.68 -9.84
CA GLU A 106 -19.48 12.83 -10.59
C GLU A 106 -17.95 12.76 -10.66
N ALA A 107 -17.45 11.63 -11.17
CA ALA A 107 -16.03 11.37 -11.39
C ALA A 107 -15.77 11.07 -12.87
N ASP A 108 -14.52 11.27 -13.30
CA ASP A 108 -14.06 10.93 -14.64
C ASP A 108 -13.47 9.51 -14.68
N ILE A 109 -12.91 9.05 -13.55
CA ILE A 109 -12.28 7.74 -13.40
C ILE A 109 -12.44 7.21 -11.96
N ALA A 110 -12.47 5.89 -11.80
CA ALA A 110 -12.37 5.24 -10.49
C ALA A 110 -11.05 4.48 -10.36
N VAL A 111 -10.24 4.79 -9.34
CA VAL A 111 -8.99 4.10 -9.02
C VAL A 111 -9.19 3.31 -7.74
N LEU A 112 -9.22 1.98 -7.87
CA LEU A 112 -9.58 1.08 -6.78
C LEU A 112 -8.41 0.19 -6.36
N GLU A 113 -8.10 0.20 -5.07
CA GLU A 113 -7.18 -0.72 -4.42
C GLU A 113 -7.94 -2.00 -4.03
N LEU A 114 -7.58 -3.15 -4.61
CA LEU A 114 -8.24 -4.42 -4.32
C LEU A 114 -7.26 -5.47 -3.76
N ASP A 115 -7.72 -6.21 -2.75
CA ASP A 115 -7.14 -7.51 -2.39
C ASP A 115 -7.35 -8.52 -3.53
N GLU A 116 -6.35 -9.37 -3.75
CA GLU A 116 -6.25 -10.25 -4.92
C GLU A 116 -7.44 -11.19 -5.04
N ALA A 117 -7.91 -11.77 -3.94
CA ALA A 117 -9.03 -12.71 -3.95
C ALA A 117 -10.38 -12.00 -4.23
N TRP A 118 -10.52 -10.78 -3.74
CA TRP A 118 -11.72 -9.98 -3.98
C TRP A 118 -11.73 -9.33 -5.36
N ALA A 119 -10.58 -8.97 -5.89
CA ALA A 119 -10.43 -8.48 -7.25
C ALA A 119 -11.03 -9.44 -8.28
N VAL A 120 -10.81 -10.74 -8.12
CA VAL A 120 -11.40 -11.75 -9.00
C VAL A 120 -12.93 -11.71 -9.01
N LYS A 121 -13.57 -11.51 -7.85
CA LYS A 121 -15.03 -11.37 -7.77
C LYS A 121 -15.50 -10.03 -8.34
N PHE A 122 -14.73 -8.97 -8.11
CA PHE A 122 -15.05 -7.63 -8.59
C PHE A 122 -15.00 -7.53 -10.11
N VAL A 123 -13.97 -8.10 -10.77
CA VAL A 123 -13.82 -8.02 -12.24
C VAL A 123 -14.93 -8.75 -13.01
N GLN A 124 -15.62 -9.70 -12.36
CA GLN A 124 -16.83 -10.33 -12.92
C GLN A 124 -18.03 -9.38 -12.93
N MET A 125 -18.08 -8.42 -12.01
CA MET A 125 -19.14 -7.40 -11.94
C MET A 125 -18.80 -6.19 -12.80
N VAL A 126 -17.56 -5.70 -12.72
CA VAL A 126 -17.07 -4.49 -13.41
C VAL A 126 -15.73 -4.80 -14.04
N ARG A 127 -15.69 -4.90 -15.37
CA ARG A 127 -14.43 -5.09 -16.09
C ARG A 127 -13.61 -3.80 -16.03
N PRO A 128 -12.36 -3.86 -15.52
CA PRO A 128 -11.51 -2.68 -15.47
C PRO A 128 -11.06 -2.29 -16.88
N ARG A 129 -10.96 -0.99 -17.14
CA ARG A 129 -10.33 -0.49 -18.35
C ARG A 129 -8.81 -0.63 -18.24
N PHE A 130 -8.27 -0.30 -17.07
CA PHE A 130 -6.85 -0.40 -16.77
C PHE A 130 -6.60 -1.25 -15.54
N SER A 131 -5.49 -1.96 -15.50
CA SER A 131 -5.02 -2.60 -14.26
C SER A 131 -3.52 -2.45 -14.09
N LEU A 132 -3.07 -2.28 -12.85
CA LEU A 132 -1.66 -2.24 -12.47
C LEU A 132 -1.35 -3.37 -11.49
N LEU A 133 -0.43 -4.25 -11.88
CA LEU A 133 0.01 -5.39 -11.06
C LEU A 133 1.44 -5.17 -10.56
N LEU A 134 1.59 -5.06 -9.24
CA LEU A 134 2.82 -4.59 -8.61
C LEU A 134 3.87 -5.68 -8.36
N ASN A 135 3.51 -6.72 -7.63
CA ASN A 135 4.42 -7.80 -7.20
C ASN A 135 3.62 -8.96 -6.61
N VAL A 136 4.26 -10.13 -6.53
CA VAL A 136 3.79 -11.32 -5.82
C VAL A 136 4.88 -11.83 -4.89
N MET A 137 4.71 -11.56 -3.60
CA MET A 137 5.59 -11.99 -2.52
C MET A 137 4.80 -12.87 -1.55
N ARG A 138 5.48 -13.61 -0.67
CA ARG A 138 4.77 -14.31 0.40
C ARG A 138 4.11 -13.32 1.36
N ASP A 139 2.79 -13.35 1.43
CA ASP A 139 1.98 -12.59 2.39
C ASP A 139 1.39 -13.55 3.44
N GLN A 140 0.86 -13.01 4.54
CA GLN A 140 0.26 -13.70 5.70
C GLN A 140 0.05 -15.22 5.52
N LEU A 141 0.90 -16.01 6.18
CA LEU A 141 1.02 -17.47 6.05
C LEU A 141 -0.31 -18.22 6.30
N ASP A 142 -1.23 -17.60 7.05
CA ASP A 142 -2.51 -18.16 7.46
C ASP A 142 -3.67 -17.92 6.46
N ARG A 143 -3.50 -17.05 5.46
CA ARG A 143 -4.60 -16.65 4.52
C ARG A 143 -4.45 -17.14 3.09
N PHE A 144 -3.24 -17.11 2.53
CA PHE A 144 -3.01 -17.43 1.11
C PHE A 144 -1.83 -18.40 1.02
N GLY A 145 -2.14 -19.70 1.18
CA GLY A 145 -1.15 -20.75 1.39
C GLY A 145 -0.05 -20.90 0.33
N GLU A 146 -0.16 -20.29 -0.87
CA GLU A 146 0.90 -20.35 -1.89
C GLU A 146 0.98 -19.07 -2.76
N ILE A 147 2.20 -18.60 -3.02
CA ILE A 147 2.52 -17.41 -3.84
C ILE A 147 1.96 -17.57 -5.27
N ASP A 148 1.97 -18.80 -5.81
CA ASP A 148 1.44 -19.09 -7.15
C ASP A 148 -0.08 -18.99 -7.22
N ASN A 149 -0.78 -19.27 -6.11
CA ASN A 149 -2.22 -19.01 -6.04
C ASN A 149 -2.49 -17.51 -6.15
N THR A 150 -1.73 -16.67 -5.45
CA THR A 150 -1.85 -15.21 -5.56
C THR A 150 -1.58 -14.74 -6.99
N ALA A 151 -0.55 -15.27 -7.66
CA ALA A 151 -0.29 -14.97 -9.07
C ALA A 151 -1.46 -15.36 -9.98
N SER A 152 -2.12 -16.49 -9.73
CA SER A 152 -3.30 -16.92 -10.48
C SER A 152 -4.51 -15.99 -10.29
N LEU A 153 -4.65 -15.38 -9.10
CA LEU A 153 -5.70 -14.39 -8.83
C LEU A 153 -5.43 -13.10 -9.60
N LEU A 154 -4.18 -12.63 -9.59
CA LEU A 154 -3.75 -11.46 -10.38
C LEU A 154 -3.91 -11.69 -11.89
N GLN A 155 -3.65 -12.91 -12.37
CA GLN A 155 -3.87 -13.28 -13.77
C GLN A 155 -5.32 -13.05 -14.20
N LYS A 156 -6.30 -13.44 -13.37
CA LYS A 156 -7.73 -13.23 -13.66
C LYS A 156 -8.10 -11.75 -13.74
N ILE A 157 -7.44 -10.88 -12.97
CA ILE A 157 -7.62 -9.43 -13.08
C ILE A 157 -7.13 -8.98 -14.46
N ALA A 158 -5.92 -9.38 -14.82
CA ALA A 158 -5.28 -9.02 -16.09
C ALA A 158 -6.07 -9.49 -17.32
N GLU A 159 -6.62 -10.71 -17.27
CA GLU A 159 -7.47 -11.27 -18.33
C GLU A 159 -8.81 -10.53 -18.47
N ALA A 160 -9.34 -9.96 -17.39
CA ALA A 160 -10.59 -9.20 -17.40
C ALA A 160 -10.40 -7.73 -17.82
N THR A 161 -9.17 -7.22 -17.81
CA THR A 161 -8.84 -5.85 -18.22
C THR A 161 -9.05 -5.64 -19.71
N THR A 162 -9.73 -4.55 -20.07
CA THR A 162 -10.18 -4.35 -21.46
C THR A 162 -9.23 -3.54 -22.33
N ASP A 163 -8.44 -2.62 -21.76
CA ASP A 163 -7.58 -1.70 -22.52
C ASP A 163 -6.10 -2.00 -22.26
N THR A 164 -5.59 -1.67 -21.08
CA THR A 164 -4.16 -1.78 -20.77
C THR A 164 -3.88 -2.40 -19.40
N VAL A 165 -2.93 -3.34 -19.36
CA VAL A 165 -2.36 -3.92 -18.15
C VAL A 165 -0.93 -3.42 -18.00
N VAL A 166 -0.69 -2.68 -16.92
CA VAL A 166 0.65 -2.24 -16.50
C VAL A 166 1.23 -3.28 -15.54
N LEU A 167 2.44 -3.75 -15.83
CA LEU A 167 3.02 -4.95 -15.24
C LEU A 167 4.43 -4.67 -14.74
N ASN A 168 4.76 -5.18 -13.55
CA ASN A 168 6.15 -5.22 -13.11
C ASN A 168 6.93 -6.23 -13.96
N ARG A 169 7.89 -5.73 -14.72
CA ARG A 169 8.75 -6.54 -15.58
C ARG A 169 9.64 -7.49 -14.78
N ASP A 170 10.06 -7.05 -13.60
CA ASP A 170 11.14 -7.66 -12.83
C ASP A 170 10.64 -8.69 -11.80
N ASP A 171 9.32 -8.80 -11.62
CA ASP A 171 8.70 -9.89 -10.88
C ASP A 171 8.40 -11.07 -11.84
N PRO A 172 9.04 -12.25 -11.68
CA PRO A 172 8.87 -13.36 -12.60
C PRO A 172 7.43 -13.87 -12.74
N ARG A 173 6.64 -13.80 -11.65
CA ARG A 173 5.25 -14.26 -11.63
C ARG A 173 4.35 -13.27 -12.36
N ILE A 174 4.54 -11.97 -12.12
CA ILE A 174 3.83 -10.92 -12.88
C ILE A 174 4.22 -10.95 -14.36
N PHE A 175 5.51 -11.10 -14.67
CA PHE A 175 5.96 -11.19 -16.06
C PHE A 175 5.34 -12.38 -16.79
N LYS A 176 5.18 -13.53 -16.12
CA LYS A 176 4.51 -14.70 -16.71
C LYS A 176 3.05 -14.42 -17.07
N ILE A 177 2.32 -13.61 -16.30
CA ILE A 177 0.93 -13.20 -16.60
C ILE A 177 0.85 -12.49 -17.95
N SER A 178 1.86 -11.69 -18.29
CA SER A 178 1.91 -10.94 -19.56
C SER A 178 1.82 -11.82 -20.82
N LYS A 179 2.18 -13.11 -20.71
CA LYS A 179 2.14 -14.05 -21.83
C LYS A 179 0.72 -14.51 -22.16
N ASN A 180 -0.22 -14.37 -21.24
CA ASN A 180 -1.56 -14.95 -21.32
C ASN A 180 -2.68 -13.91 -21.45
N ILE A 181 -2.36 -12.64 -21.72
CA ILE A 181 -3.36 -11.56 -21.80
C ILE A 181 -3.46 -10.93 -23.19
N GLN A 182 -4.67 -10.51 -23.55
CA GLN A 182 -4.99 -9.87 -24.84
C GLN A 182 -4.88 -8.34 -24.79
N ALA A 183 -5.12 -7.73 -23.63
CA ALA A 183 -5.00 -6.28 -23.43
C ALA A 183 -3.59 -5.76 -23.74
N LYS A 184 -3.47 -4.45 -23.99
CA LYS A 184 -2.17 -3.80 -24.21
C LYS A 184 -1.28 -4.02 -22.99
N LYS A 185 -0.05 -4.45 -23.25
CA LYS A 185 0.96 -4.74 -22.22
C LYS A 185 1.90 -3.56 -22.10
N VAL A 186 2.00 -3.02 -20.89
CA VAL A 186 2.93 -1.94 -20.57
C VAL A 186 3.74 -2.37 -19.36
N PHE A 187 5.05 -2.14 -19.41
CA PHE A 187 5.95 -2.60 -18.36
C PHE A 187 6.57 -1.42 -17.63
N PHE A 188 6.73 -1.56 -16.32
CA PHE A 188 7.64 -0.75 -15.51
C PHE A 188 8.70 -1.67 -14.90
N GLY A 189 9.80 -1.11 -14.44
CA GLY A 189 10.85 -1.89 -13.78
C GLY A 189 11.99 -1.04 -13.25
N THR A 190 13.09 -1.70 -12.92
CA THR A 190 14.32 -1.08 -12.38
C THR A 190 15.58 -1.77 -12.93
N THR A 191 16.76 -1.40 -12.45
CA THR A 191 18.04 -2.00 -12.87
C THR A 191 18.42 -3.19 -11.99
N ASP A 192 19.40 -3.99 -12.42
CA ASP A 192 19.92 -5.10 -11.62
C ASP A 192 20.46 -4.63 -10.25
N GLU A 193 21.12 -3.47 -10.21
CA GLU A 193 21.66 -2.91 -8.98
C GLU A 193 20.55 -2.57 -7.98
N LEU A 194 19.47 -1.95 -8.44
CA LEU A 194 18.36 -1.56 -7.59
C LEU A 194 17.50 -2.77 -7.21
N LEU A 195 17.33 -3.75 -8.10
CA LEU A 195 16.58 -4.97 -7.82
C LEU A 195 17.26 -5.81 -6.72
N LYS A 196 18.59 -5.78 -6.62
CA LYS A 196 19.33 -6.42 -5.50
C LYS A 196 19.01 -5.80 -4.14
N LEU A 197 18.61 -4.53 -4.10
CA LEU A 197 18.13 -3.86 -2.87
C LEU A 197 16.68 -4.24 -2.54
N MET A 198 16.05 -5.10 -3.34
CA MET A 198 14.64 -5.46 -3.25
C MET A 198 14.46 -6.99 -3.15
N PRO A 199 15.00 -7.64 -2.10
CA PRO A 199 15.02 -9.09 -2.01
C PRO A 199 13.62 -9.68 -2.03
N THR A 200 13.38 -10.53 -3.03
CA THR A 200 12.22 -11.40 -3.15
C THR A 200 12.52 -12.78 -2.58
N ASP A 201 11.48 -13.57 -2.35
CA ASP A 201 11.64 -14.96 -1.89
C ASP A 201 12.40 -15.82 -2.91
N ASP A 202 12.35 -15.46 -4.20
CA ASP A 202 13.13 -16.13 -5.24
C ASP A 202 14.62 -15.78 -5.13
N ASN A 203 14.97 -14.55 -4.73
CA ASN A 203 16.38 -14.16 -4.54
C ASN A 203 17.02 -14.92 -3.38
N LEU A 204 16.26 -15.18 -2.32
CA LEU A 204 16.72 -15.98 -1.17
C LEU A 204 16.97 -17.44 -1.56
N LYS A 205 16.17 -17.99 -2.49
CA LYS A 205 16.31 -19.38 -2.95
C LYS A 205 17.38 -19.56 -4.02
N TYR A 206 17.51 -18.61 -4.95
CA TYR A 206 18.30 -18.78 -6.18
C TYR A 206 19.48 -17.81 -6.31
N GLY A 207 19.68 -16.88 -5.36
CA GLY A 207 20.91 -16.10 -5.20
C GLY A 207 21.13 -14.95 -6.17
N ALA A 208 20.24 -14.69 -7.13
CA ALA A 208 20.41 -13.58 -8.08
C ALA A 208 19.10 -12.80 -8.30
N ALA A 209 19.18 -11.47 -8.18
CA ALA A 209 18.15 -10.53 -8.62
C ALA A 209 18.61 -9.90 -9.93
N ILE A 210 18.04 -10.35 -11.05
CA ILE A 210 18.38 -9.88 -12.39
C ILE A 210 17.11 -9.33 -13.03
N ALA A 211 17.16 -8.08 -13.48
CA ALA A 211 16.07 -7.44 -14.18
C ALA A 211 15.86 -8.12 -15.53
N ASN A 212 14.60 -8.28 -15.93
CA ASN A 212 14.30 -9.01 -17.14
C ASN A 212 14.50 -8.10 -18.37
N GLN A 213 15.55 -8.35 -19.15
CA GLN A 213 15.91 -7.54 -20.32
C GLN A 213 15.15 -7.93 -21.61
N SER A 214 14.22 -8.89 -21.56
CA SER A 214 13.53 -9.38 -22.77
C SER A 214 12.48 -8.43 -23.33
N VAL A 215 12.10 -7.38 -22.58
CA VAL A 215 11.09 -6.39 -22.98
C VAL A 215 11.51 -4.98 -22.56
N ASN A 216 11.07 -3.99 -23.35
CA ASN A 216 11.21 -2.58 -23.00
C ASN A 216 10.22 -2.20 -21.90
N VAL A 217 10.60 -1.21 -21.09
CA VAL A 217 9.74 -0.58 -20.08
C VAL A 217 9.33 0.81 -20.53
N ASP A 218 8.11 1.23 -20.17
CA ASP A 218 7.62 2.60 -20.36
C ASP A 218 8.25 3.55 -19.33
N VAL A 219 8.44 3.07 -18.10
CA VAL A 219 9.11 3.81 -17.03
C VAL A 219 10.11 2.88 -16.32
N LEU A 220 11.39 3.25 -16.37
CA LEU A 220 12.47 2.56 -15.66
C LEU A 220 12.96 3.40 -14.48
N LEU A 221 12.98 2.84 -13.28
CA LEU A 221 13.72 3.42 -12.16
C LEU A 221 15.21 3.09 -12.33
N LYS A 222 16.02 4.09 -12.71
CA LYS A 222 17.43 3.95 -13.10
C LYS A 222 18.40 4.10 -11.92
N LYS A 223 18.16 5.08 -11.06
CA LYS A 223 19.08 5.45 -9.97
C LYS A 223 18.31 6.03 -8.79
N ILE A 224 18.85 5.85 -7.60
CA ILE A 224 18.37 6.44 -6.35
C ILE A 224 19.55 7.08 -5.62
N SER A 225 19.37 8.32 -5.17
CA SER A 225 20.34 9.05 -4.35
C SER A 225 19.61 9.84 -3.27
N GLY A 226 19.44 9.24 -2.09
CA GLY A 226 18.65 9.86 -1.02
C GLY A 226 17.18 9.98 -1.40
N GLN A 227 16.70 11.21 -1.55
CA GLN A 227 15.32 11.53 -1.98
C GLN A 227 15.21 11.76 -3.50
N GLU A 228 16.33 11.79 -4.22
CA GLU A 228 16.32 11.91 -5.68
C GLU A 228 16.22 10.52 -6.33
N ALA A 229 15.31 10.39 -7.30
CA ALA A 229 15.20 9.23 -8.17
C ALA A 229 15.40 9.65 -9.63
N THR A 230 16.13 8.84 -10.40
CA THR A 230 16.23 9.02 -11.85
C THR A 230 15.27 8.05 -12.52
N LEU A 231 14.27 8.58 -13.23
CA LEU A 231 13.36 7.81 -14.07
C LEU A 231 13.79 7.92 -15.53
N GLN A 232 13.84 6.81 -16.26
CA GLN A 232 13.99 6.82 -17.71
C GLN A 232 12.62 6.57 -18.35
N ILE A 233 12.20 7.52 -19.19
CA ILE A 233 10.92 7.54 -19.90
C ILE A 233 11.18 8.01 -21.34
N ASP A 234 10.68 7.28 -22.34
CA ASP A 234 10.90 7.61 -23.76
C ASP A 234 12.40 7.81 -24.12
N ASN A 235 13.27 7.00 -23.51
CA ASN A 235 14.74 7.07 -23.57
C ASN A 235 15.37 8.37 -23.05
N LYS A 236 14.60 9.21 -22.35
CA LYS A 236 15.11 10.38 -21.63
C LYS A 236 15.19 10.07 -20.15
N GLU A 237 16.26 10.50 -19.52
CA GLU A 237 16.43 10.41 -18.07
C GLU A 237 15.98 11.71 -17.42
N THR A 238 15.13 11.60 -16.41
CA THR A 238 14.62 12.73 -15.63
C THR A 238 14.85 12.45 -14.15
N ALA A 239 15.54 13.37 -13.49
CA ALA A 239 15.66 13.37 -12.05
C ALA A 239 14.38 13.95 -11.43
N VAL A 240 13.85 13.28 -10.42
CA VAL A 240 12.70 13.73 -9.64
C VAL A 240 13.04 13.69 -8.15
N ASN A 241 12.74 14.77 -7.44
CA ASN A 241 12.95 14.86 -6.00
C ASN A 241 11.70 14.41 -5.25
N LEU A 242 11.75 13.20 -4.68
CA LEU A 242 10.59 12.56 -4.08
C LEU A 242 10.62 12.71 -2.55
N LYS A 243 9.50 13.17 -1.98
CA LYS A 243 9.27 13.14 -0.51
C LYS A 243 9.05 11.72 0.02
N LEU A 244 8.86 10.75 -0.87
CA LEU A 244 8.74 9.34 -0.55
C LEU A 244 10.13 8.76 -0.27
N THR A 245 10.25 8.01 0.83
CA THR A 245 11.50 7.33 1.22
C THR A 245 11.43 5.84 0.92
N GLY A 246 12.59 5.22 0.63
CA GLY A 246 12.71 3.77 0.43
C GLY A 246 12.54 3.31 -1.02
N VAL A 247 13.42 2.39 -1.45
CA VAL A 247 13.56 1.93 -2.85
C VAL A 247 12.23 1.45 -3.46
N TYR A 248 11.40 0.74 -2.69
CA TYR A 248 10.11 0.24 -3.18
C TYR A 248 9.06 1.32 -3.38
N ASN A 249 9.08 2.39 -2.59
CA ASN A 249 8.18 3.51 -2.83
C ASN A 249 8.55 4.24 -4.14
N LEU A 250 9.84 4.28 -4.49
CA LEU A 250 10.30 4.84 -5.74
C LEU A 250 9.96 3.92 -6.94
N LEU A 251 9.98 2.60 -6.76
CA LEU A 251 9.48 1.67 -7.78
C LEU A 251 7.95 1.75 -7.93
N ASN A 252 7.21 1.91 -6.84
CA ASN A 252 5.77 2.18 -6.85
C ASN A 252 5.46 3.50 -7.56
N ALA A 253 6.30 4.53 -7.39
CA ALA A 253 6.21 5.78 -8.13
C ALA A 253 6.42 5.56 -9.63
N ALA A 254 7.42 4.78 -10.05
CA ALA A 254 7.61 4.41 -11.46
C ALA A 254 6.37 3.66 -12.03
N ALA A 255 5.82 2.73 -11.25
CA ALA A 255 4.61 1.98 -11.61
C ALA A 255 3.39 2.90 -11.79
N ALA A 256 3.20 3.84 -10.86
CA ALA A 256 2.12 4.82 -10.90
C ALA A 256 2.27 5.79 -12.07
N THR A 257 3.47 6.28 -12.35
CA THR A 257 3.78 7.15 -13.50
C THR A 257 3.48 6.43 -14.81
N ALA A 258 3.86 5.16 -14.95
CA ALA A 258 3.54 4.35 -16.13
C ALA A 258 2.02 4.23 -16.33
N LEU A 259 1.27 3.93 -15.26
CA LEU A 259 -0.19 3.84 -15.32
C LEU A 259 -0.86 5.19 -15.66
N ALA A 260 -0.44 6.28 -15.01
CA ALA A 260 -0.97 7.61 -15.26
C ALA A 260 -0.77 8.00 -16.74
N ARG A 261 0.44 7.81 -17.28
CA ARG A 261 0.74 8.03 -18.71
C ARG A 261 -0.16 7.25 -19.65
N GLN A 262 -0.49 6.00 -19.34
CA GLN A 262 -1.41 5.20 -20.19
C GLN A 262 -2.86 5.69 -20.13
N ILE A 263 -3.27 6.33 -19.03
CA ILE A 263 -4.61 6.90 -18.87
C ILE A 263 -4.72 8.27 -19.55
N THR A 264 -3.68 9.10 -19.43
CA THR A 264 -3.74 10.53 -19.77
C THR A 264 -3.05 10.89 -21.08
N GLY A 265 -2.21 9.99 -21.61
CA GLY A 265 -1.35 10.28 -22.76
C GLY A 265 0.04 10.80 -22.37
N PRO A 266 1.04 10.68 -23.27
CA PRO A 266 2.42 11.09 -23.02
C PRO A 266 2.60 12.62 -22.92
N GLU A 267 1.69 13.43 -23.47
CA GLU A 267 1.77 14.89 -23.53
C GLU A 267 1.76 15.58 -22.17
N VAL A 268 1.22 14.94 -21.13
CA VAL A 268 1.18 15.47 -19.76
C VAL A 268 2.26 14.88 -18.86
N THR A 269 3.24 14.16 -19.41
CA THR A 269 4.29 13.49 -18.61
C THR A 269 5.03 14.47 -17.70
N ASP A 270 5.36 15.66 -18.18
CA ASP A 270 6.08 16.67 -17.36
C ASP A 270 5.23 17.17 -16.18
N THR A 271 3.90 17.27 -16.36
CA THR A 271 2.96 17.61 -15.28
C THR A 271 2.87 16.49 -14.25
N ILE A 272 2.80 15.24 -14.72
CA ILE A 272 2.81 14.04 -13.86
C ILE A 272 4.09 13.98 -13.03
N LEU A 273 5.26 14.19 -13.66
CA LEU A 273 6.54 14.18 -12.95
C LEU A 273 6.64 15.32 -11.93
N SER A 274 6.16 16.52 -12.26
CA SER A 274 6.11 17.65 -11.32
C SER A 274 5.18 17.40 -10.14
N ALA A 275 4.05 16.74 -10.37
CA ALA A 275 3.13 16.34 -9.30
C ALA A 275 3.75 15.28 -8.38
N LEU A 276 4.48 14.32 -8.95
CA LEU A 276 5.14 13.24 -8.25
C LEU A 276 6.08 13.73 -7.13
N GLU A 277 6.79 14.85 -7.37
CA GLU A 277 7.70 15.47 -6.39
C GLU A 277 6.99 15.95 -5.11
N ASN A 278 5.68 16.22 -5.19
CA ASN A 278 4.93 16.81 -4.10
C ASN A 278 4.18 15.81 -3.23
N ILE A 279 4.09 14.55 -3.66
CA ILE A 279 3.29 13.50 -3.02
C ILE A 279 3.85 13.13 -1.65
N LYS A 280 2.99 13.19 -0.63
CA LYS A 280 3.35 12.79 0.75
C LYS A 280 3.12 11.29 0.96
N PRO A 281 3.91 10.62 1.83
CA PRO A 281 3.67 9.22 2.20
C PRO A 281 2.23 8.93 2.66
N ALA A 282 1.77 7.70 2.44
CA ALA A 282 0.49 7.22 2.98
C ALA A 282 0.62 6.89 4.48
N PHE A 283 -0.51 6.84 5.19
CA PHE A 283 -0.59 6.57 6.63
C PHE A 283 0.26 5.35 7.07
N GLY A 284 1.03 5.49 8.16
CA GLY A 284 1.82 4.41 8.76
C GLY A 284 3.01 3.91 7.93
N ARG A 285 3.36 4.60 6.84
CA ARG A 285 4.49 4.24 5.96
C ARG A 285 5.68 5.20 6.17
N GLY A 286 6.21 5.23 7.39
CA GLY A 286 7.30 6.15 7.77
C GLY A 286 6.78 7.55 8.13
N GLU A 287 5.67 7.61 8.85
CA GLU A 287 5.12 8.86 9.38
C GLU A 287 6.07 9.41 10.46
N THR A 288 6.47 10.68 10.34
CA THR A 288 7.29 11.35 11.34
C THR A 288 6.41 12.23 12.22
N ILE A 289 6.38 11.93 13.52
CA ILE A 289 5.74 12.73 14.56
C ILE A 289 6.83 13.45 15.34
N PHE A 290 6.66 14.74 15.63
CA PHE A 290 7.62 15.50 16.44
C PHE A 290 7.14 15.59 17.89
N LEU A 291 7.95 15.10 18.82
CA LEU A 291 7.73 15.25 20.26
C LEU A 291 8.86 16.10 20.82
N ASN A 292 8.54 17.31 21.29
CA ASN A 292 9.51 18.28 21.82
C ASN A 292 10.68 18.57 20.86
N GLY A 293 10.41 18.61 19.55
CA GLY A 293 11.43 18.81 18.52
C GLY A 293 12.19 17.55 18.10
N THR A 294 12.03 16.44 18.81
CA THR A 294 12.66 15.15 18.47
C THR A 294 11.75 14.36 17.51
N PRO A 295 12.26 13.90 16.35
CA PRO A 295 11.48 13.13 15.40
C PRO A 295 11.28 11.68 15.87
N ILE A 296 10.05 11.19 15.73
CA ILE A 296 9.62 9.80 15.96
C ILE A 296 9.02 9.26 14.67
N GLU A 297 9.73 8.34 14.01
CA GLU A 297 9.24 7.67 12.81
C GLU A 297 8.46 6.40 13.19
N LEU A 298 7.18 6.33 12.81
CA LEU A 298 6.34 5.13 12.98
C LEU A 298 6.29 4.33 11.67
N ILE A 299 6.71 3.06 11.74
CA ILE A 299 6.86 2.18 10.58
C ILE A 299 6.01 0.91 10.74
N LEU A 300 4.99 0.77 9.90
CA LEU A 300 4.09 -0.38 9.92
C LEU A 300 4.72 -1.63 9.29
N VAL A 301 4.74 -2.73 10.03
CA VAL A 301 5.22 -4.04 9.59
C VAL A 301 4.14 -5.11 9.78
N LYS A 302 3.92 -5.96 8.77
CA LYS A 302 2.81 -6.94 8.76
C LYS A 302 3.18 -8.33 8.24
N ASN A 303 4.25 -8.43 7.46
CA ASN A 303 4.68 -9.64 6.79
C ASN A 303 6.21 -9.57 6.56
N PRO A 304 6.85 -10.68 6.18
CA PRO A 304 8.30 -10.73 6.05
C PRO A 304 8.86 -9.69 5.08
N SER A 305 8.29 -9.61 3.88
CA SER A 305 8.76 -8.67 2.84
C SER A 305 8.61 -7.22 3.28
N GLY A 306 7.49 -6.86 3.90
CA GLY A 306 7.24 -5.52 4.42
C GLY A 306 8.20 -5.14 5.55
N PHE A 307 8.59 -6.09 6.41
CA PHE A 307 9.57 -5.83 7.45
C PHE A 307 10.99 -5.73 6.88
N ARG A 308 11.41 -6.65 6.00
CA ARG A 308 12.71 -6.55 5.30
C ARG A 308 12.87 -5.19 4.60
N LEU A 309 11.81 -4.75 3.91
CA LEU A 309 11.75 -3.43 3.28
C LEU A 309 11.87 -2.29 4.30
N ALA A 310 11.12 -2.38 5.40
CA ALA A 310 11.18 -1.41 6.47
C ALA A 310 12.60 -1.29 7.05
N LEU A 311 13.29 -2.41 7.27
CA LEU A 311 14.68 -2.41 7.74
C LEU A 311 15.62 -1.76 6.72
N LEU A 312 15.56 -2.16 5.45
CA LEU A 312 16.41 -1.57 4.41
C LEU A 312 16.20 -0.06 4.22
N SER A 313 14.98 0.42 4.43
CA SER A 313 14.65 1.84 4.22
C SER A 313 14.88 2.70 5.45
N PHE A 314 14.66 2.14 6.64
CA PHE A 314 14.57 2.91 7.87
C PHE A 314 15.61 2.53 8.93
N ALA A 315 16.22 1.34 8.93
CA ALA A 315 17.18 0.95 9.97
C ALA A 315 18.48 1.78 9.91
N LYS A 316 18.42 3.02 10.41
CA LYS A 316 19.53 3.95 10.47
C LYS A 316 20.20 3.80 11.83
N ASN A 317 21.51 3.60 11.84
CA ASN A 317 22.28 3.50 13.09
C ASN A 317 22.31 4.80 13.93
N SER A 318 21.69 5.88 13.46
CA SER A 318 21.60 7.18 14.14
C SER A 318 20.32 7.38 14.96
N SER A 319 19.47 6.35 15.08
CA SER A 319 18.17 6.45 15.76
C SER A 319 17.99 5.34 16.80
N ALA A 320 17.37 5.69 17.92
CA ALA A 320 16.92 4.71 18.90
C ALA A 320 15.80 3.86 18.28
N THR A 321 15.92 2.54 18.36
CA THR A 321 14.97 1.61 17.72
C THR A 321 14.07 0.94 18.75
N MET A 322 12.75 0.95 18.50
CA MET A 322 11.75 0.17 19.20
C MET A 322 11.04 -0.78 18.24
N ILE A 323 10.73 -2.00 18.70
CA ILE A 323 9.89 -2.96 17.95
C ILE A 323 8.67 -3.33 18.79
N ALA A 324 7.46 -3.06 18.29
CA ALA A 324 6.20 -3.32 19.00
C ALA A 324 5.27 -4.23 18.20
N VAL A 325 5.15 -5.50 18.62
CA VAL A 325 4.43 -6.53 17.86
C VAL A 325 3.33 -7.22 18.67
N ASN A 326 2.15 -7.31 18.05
CA ASN A 326 0.97 -7.99 18.56
C ASN A 326 0.56 -9.11 17.58
N ASP A 327 -0.38 -9.96 18.00
CA ASP A 327 -0.95 -11.05 17.21
C ASP A 327 -2.49 -10.96 17.13
N ASN A 328 -3.09 -9.77 17.27
CA ASN A 328 -4.54 -9.66 17.17
C ASN A 328 -5.02 -10.08 15.78
N TYR A 329 -6.33 -10.30 15.61
CA TYR A 329 -6.89 -10.71 14.32
C TYR A 329 -6.48 -9.78 13.15
N ALA A 330 -6.29 -8.49 13.40
CA ALA A 330 -5.85 -7.52 12.40
C ALA A 330 -4.33 -7.60 12.08
N ASP A 331 -3.54 -8.18 12.97
CA ASP A 331 -2.08 -8.35 12.83
C ASP A 331 -1.71 -9.72 12.21
N GLY A 332 -2.53 -10.74 12.48
CA GLY A 332 -2.24 -12.14 12.17
C GLY A 332 -1.89 -12.91 13.43
N ARG A 333 -2.48 -14.09 13.62
CA ARG A 333 -2.28 -14.90 14.84
C ARG A 333 -0.98 -15.68 14.82
N ASP A 334 -0.50 -16.02 13.63
CA ASP A 334 0.76 -16.70 13.42
C ASP A 334 1.89 -15.68 13.27
N VAL A 335 2.89 -15.76 14.15
CA VAL A 335 4.09 -14.90 14.16
C VAL A 335 5.34 -15.62 13.66
N SER A 336 5.21 -16.85 13.16
CA SER A 336 6.34 -17.61 12.59
C SER A 336 7.03 -16.86 11.44
N TRP A 337 6.33 -15.94 10.79
CA TRP A 337 6.87 -15.07 9.75
C TRP A 337 8.04 -14.20 10.22
N PHE A 338 8.23 -13.98 11.53
CA PHE A 338 9.44 -13.32 12.06
C PHE A 338 10.73 -14.04 11.66
N TRP A 339 10.68 -15.37 11.54
CA TRP A 339 11.83 -16.20 11.16
C TRP A 339 12.22 -16.05 9.68
N ASP A 340 11.32 -15.51 8.86
CA ASP A 340 11.62 -15.19 7.47
C ASP A 340 12.29 -13.81 7.35
N VAL A 341 12.38 -12.98 8.41
CA VAL A 341 13.00 -11.64 8.32
C VAL A 341 14.44 -11.71 8.80
N ASP A 342 15.37 -11.14 8.04
CA ASP A 342 16.76 -10.93 8.45
C ASP A 342 16.88 -9.57 9.16
N PHE A 343 17.26 -9.59 10.44
CA PHE A 343 17.42 -8.43 11.31
C PHE A 343 18.88 -7.99 11.47
N SER A 344 19.84 -8.61 10.76
CA SER A 344 21.27 -8.27 10.84
C SER A 344 21.59 -6.80 10.52
N ALA A 345 20.68 -6.11 9.83
CA ALA A 345 20.76 -4.66 9.60
C ALA A 345 20.65 -3.83 10.91
N LEU A 346 20.06 -4.38 11.97
CA LEU A 346 19.95 -3.76 13.28
C LEU A 346 21.14 -4.18 14.16
N LYS A 347 21.89 -3.21 14.68
CA LYS A 347 22.93 -3.50 15.69
C LYS A 347 22.34 -3.67 17.09
N LYS A 348 21.28 -2.93 17.40
CA LYS A 348 20.70 -2.80 18.73
C LYS A 348 19.22 -2.42 18.64
N VAL A 349 18.41 -2.98 19.52
CA VAL A 349 17.02 -2.59 19.76
C VAL A 349 16.89 -2.13 21.21
N ALA A 350 16.52 -0.86 21.38
CA ALA A 350 16.44 -0.23 22.68
C ALA A 350 15.19 -0.64 23.47
N MET A 351 14.10 -0.96 22.79
CA MET A 351 12.85 -1.39 23.43
C MET A 351 12.11 -2.40 22.56
N ILE A 352 11.67 -3.52 23.15
CA ILE A 352 10.74 -4.46 22.51
C ILE A 352 9.44 -4.48 23.31
N SER A 353 8.31 -4.40 22.61
CA SER A 353 7.00 -4.35 23.25
C SER A 353 5.90 -5.07 22.47
N GLY A 354 4.69 -5.04 23.02
CA GLY A 354 3.52 -5.74 22.53
C GLY A 354 3.37 -7.16 23.07
N VAL A 355 2.24 -7.78 22.75
CA VAL A 355 1.85 -9.11 23.25
C VAL A 355 2.88 -10.18 22.85
N ARG A 356 3.61 -9.97 21.75
CA ARG A 356 4.62 -10.89 21.21
C ARG A 356 6.05 -10.38 21.38
N ALA A 357 6.28 -9.55 22.40
CA ALA A 357 7.60 -8.99 22.68
C ALA A 357 8.67 -10.07 22.88
N TYR A 358 8.35 -11.14 23.61
CA TYR A 358 9.30 -12.23 23.88
C TYR A 358 9.62 -13.07 22.64
N ASP A 359 8.63 -13.33 21.77
CA ASP A 359 8.86 -14.02 20.49
C ASP A 359 9.80 -13.20 19.59
N MET A 360 9.60 -11.88 19.53
CA MET A 360 10.49 -10.98 18.79
C MET A 360 11.89 -10.92 19.42
N ALA A 361 11.98 -10.85 20.75
CA ALA A 361 13.26 -10.87 21.45
C ALA A 361 14.04 -12.15 21.17
N LEU A 362 13.38 -13.30 21.22
CA LEU A 362 13.98 -14.58 20.85
C LEU A 362 14.46 -14.56 19.39
N ARG A 363 13.64 -14.07 18.45
CA ARG A 363 14.04 -13.97 17.06
C ARG A 363 15.29 -13.11 16.88
N LEU A 364 15.35 -11.94 17.51
CA LEU A 364 16.50 -11.03 17.42
C LEU A 364 17.79 -11.63 17.99
N GLN A 365 17.71 -12.47 19.02
CA GLN A 365 18.88 -13.17 19.57
C GLN A 365 19.54 -14.10 18.55
N TYR A 366 18.76 -14.71 17.65
CA TYR A 366 19.32 -15.57 16.59
C TYR A 366 20.09 -14.79 15.52
N ASP A 367 19.81 -13.50 15.34
CA ASP A 367 20.60 -12.60 14.47
C ASP A 367 21.64 -11.81 15.26
N GLU A 368 21.91 -12.19 16.52
CA GLU A 368 22.87 -11.55 17.42
C GLU A 368 22.63 -10.04 17.63
N VAL A 369 21.37 -9.59 17.50
CA VAL A 369 20.98 -8.20 17.70
C VAL A 369 20.88 -7.91 19.20
N ALA A 370 21.61 -6.90 19.69
CA ALA A 370 21.60 -6.53 21.10
C ALA A 370 20.23 -5.95 21.52
N ILE A 371 19.70 -6.38 22.67
CA ILE A 371 18.41 -5.92 23.20
C ILE A 371 18.64 -5.25 24.56
N GLU A 372 18.11 -4.04 24.76
CA GLU A 372 18.27 -3.32 26.04
C GLU A 372 17.14 -3.59 27.03
N LYS A 373 15.89 -3.39 26.59
CA LYS A 373 14.69 -3.54 27.43
C LYS A 373 13.60 -4.28 26.67
N ILE A 374 12.84 -5.08 27.40
CA ILE A 374 11.65 -5.79 26.92
C ILE A 374 10.52 -5.48 27.89
N ASP A 375 9.41 -4.97 27.39
CA ASP A 375 8.21 -4.73 28.18
C ASP A 375 6.96 -4.93 27.33
N THR A 376 6.14 -5.91 27.70
CA THR A 376 4.91 -6.25 26.97
C THR A 376 3.83 -5.17 27.03
N ASP A 377 3.89 -4.26 28.01
CA ASP A 377 2.95 -3.12 28.10
C ASP A 377 3.43 -1.98 27.20
N ILE A 378 2.71 -1.76 26.09
CA ILE A 378 3.06 -0.71 25.11
C ILE A 378 3.08 0.69 25.73
N THR A 379 2.22 0.96 26.71
CA THR A 379 2.14 2.30 27.33
C THR A 379 3.39 2.58 28.13
N ARG A 380 3.73 1.67 29.05
CA ARG A 380 4.93 1.80 29.88
C ARG A 380 6.20 1.74 29.04
N ALA A 381 6.27 0.81 28.08
CA ALA A 381 7.40 0.67 27.17
C ALA A 381 7.65 1.94 26.34
N LEU A 382 6.60 2.58 25.82
CA LEU A 382 6.71 3.80 25.04
C LEU A 382 7.20 4.97 25.91
N ASP A 383 6.65 5.13 27.12
CA ASP A 383 7.06 6.16 28.06
C ASP A 383 8.54 6.00 28.45
N ASP A 384 8.97 4.80 28.82
CA ASP A 384 10.36 4.50 29.14
C ASP A 384 11.27 4.74 27.93
N PHE A 385 10.88 4.28 26.75
CA PHE A 385 11.65 4.46 25.52
C PHE A 385 11.85 5.93 25.16
N ILE A 386 10.84 6.77 25.39
CA ILE A 386 10.92 8.21 25.15
C ILE A 386 11.77 8.91 26.22
N ASN A 387 11.52 8.62 27.49
CA ASN A 387 12.13 9.31 28.62
C ASN A 387 13.61 8.95 28.81
N ASP A 388 14.00 7.71 28.49
CA ASP A 388 15.40 7.28 28.54
C ASP A 388 16.27 8.00 27.51
N ARG A 389 15.67 8.51 26.41
CA ARG A 389 16.38 9.04 25.24
C ARG A 389 15.67 10.29 24.68
N PRO A 390 15.54 11.39 25.45
CA PRO A 390 14.67 12.50 25.08
C PRO A 390 15.09 13.19 23.77
N GLU A 391 16.40 13.33 23.53
CA GLU A 391 16.96 14.05 22.38
C GLU A 391 17.35 13.15 21.20
N GLU A 392 17.31 11.82 21.35
CA GLU A 392 17.65 10.91 20.25
C GLU A 392 16.46 10.74 19.30
N PRO A 393 16.65 10.86 17.97
CA PRO A 393 15.67 10.46 16.97
C PRO A 393 15.21 9.02 17.18
N LYS A 394 13.91 8.76 17.05
CA LYS A 394 13.30 7.44 17.34
C LYS A 394 12.72 6.81 16.09
N GLN A 395 12.82 5.49 16.00
CA GLN A 395 12.22 4.68 14.96
C GLN A 395 11.48 3.51 15.61
N ILE A 396 10.20 3.36 15.28
CA ILE A 396 9.32 2.36 15.89
C ILE A 396 8.74 1.46 14.80
N PHE A 397 9.24 0.23 14.72
CA PHE A 397 8.66 -0.81 13.86
C PHE A 397 7.49 -1.47 14.61
N CYS A 398 6.29 -1.37 14.06
CA CYS A 398 5.10 -1.82 14.78
C CYS A 398 4.08 -2.57 13.91
N SER A 399 3.46 -3.58 14.52
CA SER A 399 2.25 -4.22 13.97
C SER A 399 1.07 -3.24 13.92
N TYR A 400 -0.01 -3.57 13.22
CA TYR A 400 -1.13 -2.63 12.99
C TYR A 400 -1.80 -2.17 14.28
N THR A 401 -2.13 -3.10 15.19
CA THR A 401 -2.76 -2.73 16.46
C THR A 401 -1.79 -2.03 17.41
N ALA A 402 -0.50 -2.39 17.38
CA ALA A 402 0.53 -1.69 18.14
C ALA A 402 0.72 -0.24 17.64
N MET A 403 0.78 -0.03 16.33
CA MET A 403 0.86 1.30 15.72
C MET A 403 -0.32 2.18 16.15
N THR A 404 -1.54 1.64 16.12
CA THR A 404 -2.75 2.37 16.50
C THR A 404 -2.69 2.79 17.98
N ALA A 405 -2.22 1.90 18.86
CA ALA A 405 -2.04 2.20 20.27
C ALA A 405 -0.97 3.27 20.51
N ILE A 406 0.21 3.12 19.90
CA ILE A 406 1.33 4.06 20.03
C ILE A 406 0.95 5.44 19.51
N ARG A 407 0.27 5.53 18.35
CA ARG A 407 -0.18 6.80 17.79
C ARG A 407 -1.14 7.52 18.73
N ARG A 408 -2.09 6.81 19.35
CA ARG A 408 -3.00 7.40 20.33
C ARG A 408 -2.23 7.97 21.53
N LEU A 409 -1.29 7.20 22.07
CA LEU A 409 -0.45 7.63 23.19
C LEU A 409 0.42 8.84 22.85
N LEU A 410 0.96 8.90 21.62
CA LEU A 410 1.70 10.07 21.13
C LEU A 410 0.78 11.28 20.95
N SER A 411 -0.44 11.10 20.45
CA SER A 411 -1.41 12.21 20.31
C SER A 411 -1.87 12.81 21.63
N GLU A 412 -1.78 12.07 22.73
CA GLU A 412 -2.01 12.61 24.08
C GLU A 412 -0.82 13.45 24.58
N LYS A 413 0.35 13.33 23.94
CA LYS A 413 1.62 13.97 24.34
C LYS A 413 2.09 15.08 23.37
N THR A 414 1.48 15.19 22.19
CA THR A 414 1.82 16.17 21.14
C THR A 414 0.56 16.68 20.45
N ASP A 415 0.59 17.90 19.90
CA ASP A 415 -0.38 18.34 18.89
C ASP A 415 -0.15 17.53 17.59
N VAL A 416 -0.75 16.33 17.50
CA VAL A 416 -0.73 15.54 16.26
C VAL A 416 -1.73 16.18 15.31
N GLU A 417 -1.26 16.71 14.18
CA GLU A 417 -2.16 17.02 13.06
C GLU A 417 -2.93 15.75 12.68
N GLU A 418 -4.24 15.74 12.88
CA GLU A 418 -5.11 14.67 12.40
C GLU A 418 -5.06 14.64 10.87
N ILE A 419 -4.26 13.75 10.30
CA ILE A 419 -4.35 13.39 8.89
C ILE A 419 -5.61 12.51 8.73
N LEU A 420 -6.69 13.14 8.22
CA LEU A 420 -7.98 12.54 7.84
C LEU A 420 -7.87 11.57 6.66
#